data_AF-A0A847I6R1-F1
#
_entry.id   AF-A0A847I6R1-F1
#
_cell.length_a   1.000
_cell.length_b   1.000
_cell.length_c   1.000
_cell.angle_alpha   90.00
_cell.angle_beta   90.00
_cell.angle_gamma   90.00
#
_symmetry.space_group_name_H-M   'P 1'
#
loop_
_entity.id
_entity.type
_entity.pdbx_description
1 polymer ?
#
loop_
_entity_poly.entity_id
_entity_poly.type
_entity_poly.pdbx_seq_one_letter_code
_entity_poly.pdbx_strand_id
1 'polypeptide(L)' 'MQRDELRAAFAARFGYACRAVARAPGRVNLIGEHTDYNEGFVLPIA' A
#
# COMPACT_ATOMS: atom_id res chain seq x y z
N MET A 1 4.93 10.28 4.78
CA MET A 1 6.39 10.05 4.84
C MET A 1 6.88 9.83 3.42
N GLN A 2 7.79 10.69 2.97
CA GLN A 2 8.41 10.55 1.65
C GLN A 2 9.39 9.36 1.64
N ARG A 3 9.72 8.83 0.47
CA ARG A 3 10.56 7.63 0.34
C ARG A 3 11.92 7.79 1.04
N ASP A 4 12.50 8.99 1.00
CA ASP A 4 13.82 9.25 1.56
C ASP A 4 13.80 9.36 3.09
N GLU A 5 12.73 9.94 3.65
CA GLU A 5 12.49 9.93 5.11
C GLU A 5 12.39 8.50 5.64
N LEU A 6 11.72 7.61 4.91
CA LEU A 6 11.52 6.21 5.29
C LEU A 6 12.83 5.41 5.27
N ARG A 7 13.70 5.68 4.28
CA ARG A 7 15.04 5.10 4.20
C ARG A 7 15.93 5.57 5.33
N ALA A 8 15.91 6.87 5.64
CA ALA A 8 16.66 7.44 6.75
C ALA A 8 16.21 6.87 8.09
N ALA A 9 14.90 6.78 8.32
CA ALA A 9 14.33 6.18 9.53
C ALA A 9 14.71 4.70 9.67
N PHE A 10 14.69 3.93 8.57
CA PHE A 10 15.14 2.54 8.59
C PHE A 10 16.63 2.43 8.97
N ALA A 11 17.49 3.20 8.32
CA ALA A 11 18.93 3.18 8.59
C ALA A 11 19.25 3.57 10.04
N ALA A 12 18.58 4.60 10.57
CA ALA A 12 18.72 5.01 11.97
C ALA A 12 18.26 3.91 12.95
N ARG A 13 17.24 3.13 12.59
CA ARG A 13 16.66 2.09 13.47
C ARG A 13 17.42 0.75 13.44
N PHE A 14 18.01 0.40 12.31
CA PHE A 14 18.59 -0.93 12.08
C PHE A 14 20.10 -0.92 11.81
N GLY A 15 20.72 0.25 11.64
CA GLY A 15 22.18 0.39 11.49
C GLY A 15 22.74 0.07 10.10
N TYR A 16 21.88 -0.15 9.09
CA TYR A 16 22.27 -0.39 7.70
C TYR A 16 21.19 0.10 6.73
N ALA A 17 21.54 0.26 5.45
CA ALA A 17 20.61 0.72 4.42
C ALA A 17 19.55 -0.35 4.09
N CYS A 18 18.29 0.05 3.97
CA CYS A 18 17.25 -0.86 3.48
C CYS A 18 17.55 -1.29 2.03
N ARG A 19 17.24 -2.55 1.69
CA ARG A 19 17.41 -3.05 0.32
C ARG A 19 16.40 -2.46 -0.66
N ALA A 20 15.16 -2.26 -0.24
CA ALA A 20 14.07 -1.76 -1.07
C ALA A 20 12.99 -1.09 -0.21
N VAL A 21 12.17 -0.27 -0.87
CA VAL A 21 10.93 0.28 -0.30
C VAL A 21 9.79 -0.15 -1.23
N ALA A 22 8.79 -0.81 -0.68
CA ALA A 22 7.58 -1.22 -1.39
C ALA A 22 6.38 -0.39 -0.88
N ARG A 23 5.44 -0.10 -1.77
CA ARG A 23 4.21 0.61 -1.45
C ARG A 23 3.04 -0.02 -2.21
N ALA A 24 1.97 -0.33 -1.50
CA ALA A 24 0.68 -0.70 -2.08
C ALA A 24 -0.36 0.31 -1.57
N PRO A 25 -1.03 1.08 -2.44
CA PRO A 25 -2.12 1.95 -2.01
C PRO A 25 -3.26 1.08 -1.47
N GLY A 26 -4.02 1.64 -0.51
CA GLY A 26 -5.35 1.11 -0.23
C GLY A 26 -6.26 1.31 -1.44
N ARG A 27 -7.49 0.79 -1.38
CA ARG A 27 -8.49 1.01 -2.42
C ARG A 27 -9.83 1.34 -1.81
N VAL A 28 -10.54 2.27 -2.43
CA VAL A 28 -11.96 2.53 -2.18
C VAL A 28 -12.76 1.83 -3.24
N ASN A 29 -13.92 1.29 -2.87
CA ASN A 29 -14.87 0.78 -3.82
C ASN A 29 -15.95 1.84 -4.05
N LEU A 30 -16.22 2.17 -5.31
CA LEU A 30 -17.25 3.16 -5.67
C LEU A 30 -18.64 2.54 -5.69
N ILE A 31 -18.74 1.28 -6.16
CA ILE A 31 -19.98 0.48 -6.18
C ILE A 31 -19.66 -1.01 -6.22
N GLY A 32 -20.59 -1.84 -5.73
CA GLY A 32 -20.47 -3.30 -5.72
C GLY A 32 -20.02 -3.90 -4.38
N GLU A 33 -20.30 -3.24 -3.25
CA GLU A 33 -20.02 -3.80 -1.92
C GLU A 33 -20.68 -5.17 -1.75
N HIS A 34 -19.93 -6.11 -1.15
CA HIS A 34 -20.41 -7.47 -0.86
C HIS A 34 -20.80 -8.34 -2.07
N THR A 35 -20.37 -7.94 -3.29
CA THR A 35 -20.63 -8.73 -4.51
C THR A 35 -19.42 -9.53 -4.98
N ASP A 36 -18.22 -9.13 -4.57
CA ASP A 36 -16.94 -9.68 -5.00
C ASP A 36 -16.77 -11.15 -4.63
N TYR A 37 -17.15 -11.54 -3.42
CA TYR A 37 -17.10 -12.94 -2.98
C TYR A 37 -18.17 -13.84 -3.62
N ASN A 38 -19.08 -13.27 -4.41
CA ASN A 38 -20.08 -13.99 -5.21
C ASN A 38 -19.78 -13.92 -6.71
N GLU A 39 -18.52 -13.63 -7.11
CA GLU A 39 -18.12 -13.46 -8.52
C GLU A 39 -18.82 -12.28 -9.24
N GLY A 40 -19.35 -11.32 -8.49
CA GLY A 40 -19.97 -10.11 -9.01
C GLY A 40 -18.97 -9.04 -9.44
N PHE A 41 -19.40 -8.10 -10.28
CA PHE A 41 -18.59 -6.96 -10.70
C PHE A 41 -18.48 -5.89 -9.61
N VAL A 42 -17.30 -5.28 -9.49
CA VAL A 42 -17.00 -4.15 -8.59
C VAL A 42 -16.33 -3.00 -9.34
N LEU A 43 -16.43 -1.77 -8.83
CA LEU A 43 -15.76 -0.60 -9.38
C LEU A 43 -14.81 0.05 -8.35
N PRO A 44 -13.61 -0.52 -8.14
CA PRO A 44 -12.64 0.02 -7.20
C PRO A 44 -11.75 1.12 -7.82
N ILE A 45 -11.16 1.94 -6.95
CA ILE A 45 -10.11 2.90 -7.25
C ILE A 45 -9.04 2.86 -6.16
N ALA A 46 -7.77 3.00 -6.56
CA ALA A 46 -6.59 3.00 -5.69
C ALA A 46 -6.12 4.43 -5.35
#